data_AF-A0A1F3YLL9-F1
#
_entry.id   AF-A0A1F3YLL9-F1
#
_cell.length_a   1.000
_cell.length_b   1.000
_cell.length_c   1.000
_cell.angle_alpha   90.00
_cell.angle_beta   90.00
_cell.angle_gamma   90.00
#
_symmetry.space_group_name_H-M   'P 1'
#
loop_
_entity.id
_entity.type
_entity.pdbx_description
1 polymer ?
#
loop_
_entity_poly.entity_id
_entity_poly.type
_entity_poly.pdbx_seq_one_letter_code
_entity_poly.pdbx_strand_id
1 'polypeptide(L)'
;MFLFGGARVDLSAARAALQEMRENRCFYCGSAMKQDPHVDHFIPWSRYPRDLAQNFVLAHNACNLDKGDMLTAPAHLAHWVKRNRELGDDLAARLSPAGFLDDQPAALQVARWAYGQAEATSAQLWVSLKYSVNADRRCVEILGG
;
A
#
# COMPACT_ATOMS: atom_id res chain seq x y z
N MET A 1 14.44 18.53 -22.97
CA MET A 1 13.41 18.46 -21.92
C MET A 1 13.34 17.00 -21.46
N PHE A 2 13.96 16.68 -20.33
CA PHE A 2 13.92 15.34 -19.76
C PHE A 2 12.83 15.32 -18.69
N LEU A 3 11.73 14.63 -18.96
CA LEU A 3 10.73 14.29 -17.96
C LEU A 3 11.26 13.07 -17.21
N PHE A 4 11.98 13.30 -16.11
CA PHE A 4 12.39 12.23 -15.22
C PHE A 4 11.16 11.70 -14.48
N GLY A 5 10.60 10.60 -14.97
CA GLY A 5 9.91 9.67 -14.08
C GLY A 5 10.94 9.22 -13.05
N GLY A 6 10.70 9.51 -11.76
CA GLY A 6 11.64 9.16 -10.70
C GLY A 6 12.02 7.69 -10.82
N ALA A 7 13.32 7.40 -10.85
CA ALA A 7 13.79 6.02 -10.86
C ALA A 7 13.22 5.30 -9.63
N ARG A 8 12.70 4.07 -9.82
CA ARG A 8 12.28 3.24 -8.69
C ARG A 8 13.47 3.10 -7.74
N VAL A 9 13.31 3.59 -6.52
CA VAL A 9 14.31 3.48 -5.47
C VAL A 9 14.39 2.02 -5.03
N ASP A 10 15.59 1.55 -4.67
CA ASP A 10 15.74 0.24 -4.06
C ASP A 10 14.98 0.18 -2.72
N LEU A 11 14.01 -0.73 -2.63
CA LEU A 11 13.18 -0.92 -1.44
C LEU A 11 13.75 -1.97 -0.47
N SER A 12 14.99 -2.41 -0.68
CA SER A 12 15.68 -3.36 0.21
C SER A 12 15.73 -2.89 1.66
N ALA A 13 15.97 -1.59 1.89
CA ALA A 13 15.98 -0.99 3.22
C ALA A 13 14.57 -0.94 3.85
N ALA A 14 13.53 -0.66 3.05
CA ALA A 14 12.15 -0.72 3.52
C ALA A 14 11.76 -2.13 3.93
N ARG A 15 12.20 -3.13 3.15
CA ARG A 15 11.96 -4.55 3.45
C ARG A 15 12.55 -4.93 4.81
N ALA A 16 13.82 -4.58 5.04
CA ALA A 16 14.49 -4.86 6.30
C ALA A 16 13.77 -4.21 7.49
N ALA A 17 13.46 -2.91 7.38
CA ALA A 17 12.75 -2.15 8.41
C ALA A 17 11.38 -2.76 8.77
N LEU A 18 10.59 -3.18 7.76
CA LEU A 18 9.28 -3.79 7.97
C LEU A 18 9.39 -5.22 8.54
N GLN A 19 10.40 -6.00 8.15
CA GLN A 19 10.62 -7.33 8.72
C GLN A 19 10.96 -7.28 10.21
N GLU A 20 11.67 -6.24 10.66
CA GLU A 20 11.98 -6.04 12.08
C GLU A 20 10.74 -5.72 12.94
N MET A 21 9.66 -5.21 12.33
CA MET A 21 8.36 -5.04 13.00
C MET A 21 7.67 -6.38 13.30
N ARG A 22 8.31 -7.51 12.96
CA ARG A 22 7.81 -8.88 13.11
C ARG A 22 6.49 -9.14 12.36
N GLU A 23 6.25 -8.42 11.27
CA GLU A 23 5.19 -8.73 10.31
C GLU A 23 5.59 -9.95 9.46
N ASN A 24 5.47 -11.17 10.03
CA ASN A 24 5.77 -12.41 9.29
C ASN A 24 4.58 -12.95 8.47
N ARG A 25 3.65 -12.07 8.06
CA ARG A 25 2.44 -12.42 7.31
C ARG A 25 2.29 -11.47 6.14
N CYS A 26 1.81 -11.99 5.01
CA CYS A 26 1.44 -11.18 3.86
C CYS A 26 0.29 -10.24 4.22
N PHE A 27 0.50 -8.95 3.97
CA PHE A 27 -0.47 -7.90 4.24
C PHE A 27 -1.82 -8.19 3.57
N TYR A 28 -1.80 -8.78 2.38
CA TYR A 28 -2.98 -9.10 1.59
C TYR A 28 -3.67 -10.41 1.99
N CYS A 29 -2.99 -11.55 1.82
CA CYS A 29 -3.65 -12.85 2.04
C CYS A 29 -3.61 -13.30 3.51
N GLY A 30 -2.90 -12.60 4.38
CA GLY A 30 -2.65 -12.97 5.77
C GLY A 30 -1.81 -14.23 5.94
N SER A 31 -1.46 -14.99 4.90
CA SER A 31 -0.69 -16.21 5.10
C SER A 31 0.76 -15.89 5.52
N ALA A 32 1.38 -16.81 6.27
CA ALA A 32 2.75 -16.65 6.73
C ALA A 32 3.73 -16.47 5.56
N MET A 33 4.77 -15.66 5.76
CA MET A 33 5.86 -15.54 4.80
C MET A 33 6.74 -16.79 4.89
N LYS A 34 6.74 -17.62 3.84
CA LYS A 34 7.63 -18.79 3.72
C LYS A 34 8.91 -18.48 2.93
N GLN A 35 8.93 -17.34 2.26
CA GLN A 35 9.99 -16.84 1.40
C GLN A 35 10.21 -15.37 1.74
N ASP A 36 11.29 -14.79 1.20
CA ASP A 36 11.58 -13.37 1.36
C ASP A 36 10.37 -12.52 0.91
N PRO A 37 9.87 -11.63 1.78
CA PRO A 37 8.73 -10.79 1.46
C PRO A 37 9.15 -9.70 0.47
N HIS A 38 8.21 -9.27 -0.35
CA HIS A 38 8.37 -8.10 -1.21
C HIS A 38 7.73 -6.89 -0.56
N VAL A 39 8.35 -5.73 -0.74
CA VAL A 39 7.72 -4.45 -0.42
C VAL A 39 6.80 -4.08 -1.57
N ASP A 40 5.55 -3.79 -1.26
CA ASP A 40 4.58 -3.23 -2.20
C ASP A 40 4.13 -1.84 -1.73
N HIS A 41 3.76 -1.00 -2.70
CA HIS A 41 3.02 0.24 -2.47
C HIS A 41 1.53 -0.10 -2.43
N PHE A 42 0.92 0.05 -1.26
CA PHE A 42 -0.50 -0.24 -1.06
C PHE A 42 -1.38 0.54 -2.06
N ILE A 43 -1.18 1.85 -2.15
CA ILE A 43 -1.62 2.65 -3.30
C ILE A 43 -0.57 2.54 -4.39
N PRO A 44 -0.91 2.05 -5.60
CA PRO A 44 0.07 1.80 -6.66
C PRO A 44 0.90 3.04 -7.00
N TRP A 45 2.21 2.83 -7.20
CA TRP A 45 3.16 3.89 -7.56
C TRP A 45 2.76 4.63 -8.85
N SER A 46 2.11 3.93 -9.79
CA SER A 46 1.54 4.51 -11.01
C SER A 46 0.44 5.56 -10.77
N ARG A 47 -0.19 5.56 -9.59
CA ARG A 47 -1.18 6.57 -9.17
C ARG A 47 -0.51 7.76 -8.47
N TYR A 48 0.52 7.50 -7.68
CA TYR A 48 1.23 8.50 -6.89
C TYR A 48 2.69 8.07 -6.68
N PRO A 49 3.65 8.61 -7.47
CA PRO A 49 5.03 8.15 -7.47
C PRO A 49 5.83 8.77 -6.32
N ARG A 50 5.42 8.46 -5.09
CA ARG A 50 6.11 8.87 -3.86
C ARG A 50 6.23 7.71 -2.88
N ASP A 51 7.43 7.60 -2.34
CA ASP A 51 7.83 6.58 -1.39
C ASP A 51 7.55 7.04 0.04
N LEU A 52 6.26 7.04 0.40
CA LEU A 52 5.80 7.32 1.76
C LEU A 52 5.87 6.05 2.61
N ALA A 53 6.46 6.16 3.81
CA ALA A 53 6.62 5.07 4.75
C ALA A 53 5.29 4.33 5.03
N GLN A 54 4.20 5.08 5.22
CA GLN A 54 2.87 4.55 5.50
C GLN A 54 2.24 3.82 4.30
N ASN A 55 2.76 4.00 3.09
CA ASN A 55 2.26 3.33 1.89
C ASN A 55 2.94 1.98 1.64
N PHE A 56 4.03 1.66 2.36
CA PHE A 56 4.71 0.38 2.21
C PHE A 56 4.06 -0.73 3.04
N VAL A 57 3.95 -1.91 2.42
CA VAL A 57 3.47 -3.15 3.06
C VAL A 57 4.33 -4.34 2.63
N LEU A 58 4.42 -5.38 3.48
CA LEU A 58 5.03 -6.65 3.11
C LEU A 58 4.02 -7.59 2.46
N ALA A 59 4.33 -8.10 1.28
CA ALA A 59 3.48 -9.00 0.51
C ALA A 59 4.26 -10.20 -0.02
N HIS A 60 3.56 -11.32 -0.25
CA HIS A 60 4.09 -12.39 -1.11
C HIS A 60 4.30 -11.85 -2.53
N ASN A 61 5.34 -12.33 -3.22
CA ASN A 61 5.57 -12.00 -4.62
C ASN A 61 4.33 -12.24 -5.49
N ALA A 62 3.65 -13.39 -5.31
CA ALA A 62 2.45 -13.74 -6.07
C ALA A 62 1.29 -12.76 -5.84
N CYS A 63 1.03 -12.34 -4.59
CA CYS A 63 -0.01 -11.36 -4.29
C CYS A 63 0.34 -9.98 -4.87
N ASN A 64 1.59 -9.56 -4.72
CA ASN A 64 2.07 -8.28 -5.24
C ASN A 64 1.94 -8.21 -6.77
N LEU A 65 2.42 -9.23 -7.48
CA LEU A 65 2.35 -9.29 -8.94
C LEU A 65 0.92 -9.36 -9.47
N ASP A 66 0.03 -10.11 -8.82
CA ASP A 66 -1.36 -10.24 -9.26
C ASP A 66 -2.18 -8.97 -8.97
N LYS A 67 -1.89 -8.27 -7.86
CA LYS A 67 -2.43 -6.93 -7.57
C LYS A 67 -1.99 -5.92 -8.65
N GLY A 68 -0.69 -5.92 -8.98
CA GLY A 68 -0.10 -4.99 -9.94
C GLY A 68 -0.45 -3.51 -9.64
N ASP A 69 -0.97 -2.82 -10.65
CA ASP A 69 -1.38 -1.41 -10.58
C ASP A 69 -2.85 -1.21 -10.13
N MET A 70 -3.52 -2.25 -9.65
CA MET A 70 -4.89 -2.16 -9.15
C MET A 70 -4.93 -1.59 -7.73
N LEU A 71 -6.00 -0.85 -7.43
CA LEU A 71 -6.39 -0.59 -6.05
C LEU A 71 -6.96 -1.86 -5.43
N THR A 72 -6.96 -1.95 -4.10
CA THR A 72 -7.42 -3.15 -3.39
C THR A 72 -8.84 -2.99 -2.85
N ALA A 73 -9.51 -4.11 -2.61
CA ALA A 73 -10.89 -4.12 -2.13
C ALA A 73 -11.04 -3.49 -0.72
N PRO A 74 -12.26 -3.08 -0.32
CA PRO A 74 -12.51 -2.40 0.95
C PRO A 74 -11.90 -3.07 2.20
N ALA A 75 -11.85 -4.40 2.25
CA ALA A 75 -11.25 -5.12 3.37
C ALA A 75 -9.75 -4.81 3.54
N HIS A 76 -8.99 -4.75 2.44
CA HIS A 76 -7.57 -4.40 2.45
C HIS A 76 -7.36 -2.93 2.79
N LEU A 77 -8.23 -2.05 2.27
CA LEU A 77 -8.22 -0.63 2.61
C LEU A 77 -8.47 -0.38 4.09
N ALA A 78 -9.49 -1.02 4.67
CA ALA A 78 -9.77 -0.92 6.10
C ALA A 78 -8.60 -1.41 6.95
N HIS A 79 -7.98 -2.53 6.55
CA HIS A 79 -6.79 -3.05 7.21
C HIS A 79 -5.62 -2.05 7.14
N TRP A 80 -5.39 -1.43 5.98
CA TRP A 80 -4.31 -0.46 5.78
C TRP A 80 -4.52 0.82 6.59
N VAL A 81 -5.73 1.38 6.57
CA VAL A 81 -6.10 2.54 7.38
C VAL A 81 -5.93 2.24 8.88
N LYS A 82 -6.40 1.08 9.34
CA LYS A 82 -6.25 0.65 10.72
C LYS A 82 -4.77 0.53 11.11
N ARG A 83 -3.98 -0.17 10.31
CA ARG A 83 -2.53 -0.35 10.55
C ARG A 83 -1.82 1.01 10.65
N ASN A 84 -2.09 1.92 9.71
CA ASN A 84 -1.43 3.22 9.72
C ASN A 84 -1.85 4.10 10.90
N ARG A 85 -3.10 3.98 11.37
CA ARG A 85 -3.54 4.65 12.60
C ARG A 85 -2.85 4.11 13.85
N GLU A 86 -2.64 2.79 13.91
CA GLU A 86 -2.12 2.11 15.10
C GLU A 86 -0.60 2.06 15.16
N LEU A 87 0.07 1.97 13.99
CA LEU A 87 1.51 1.75 13.85
C LEU A 87 2.20 2.82 13.01
N GLY A 88 1.52 3.93 12.68
CA GLY A 88 2.05 4.99 11.81
C GLY A 88 3.37 5.59 12.30
N ASP A 89 3.45 5.90 13.60
CA ASP A 89 4.64 6.45 14.23
C ASP A 89 5.80 5.44 14.25
N ASP A 90 5.51 4.16 14.50
CA ASP A 90 6.51 3.09 14.47
C ASP A 90 7.05 2.84 13.05
N LEU A 91 6.16 2.90 12.04
CA LEU A 91 6.55 2.82 10.63
C LEU A 91 7.48 3.98 10.29
N ALA A 92 7.10 5.21 10.65
CA ALA A 92 7.93 6.39 10.43
C ALA A 92 9.29 6.29 11.12
N ALA A 93 9.33 5.88 12.39
CA ALA A 93 10.56 5.75 13.16
C ALA A 93 11.55 4.73 12.55
N ARG A 94 11.05 3.67 11.92
CA ARG A 94 11.89 2.62 11.30
C ARG A 94 12.29 2.92 9.87
N LEU A 95 11.42 3.59 9.10
CA LEU A 95 11.63 3.85 7.68
C LEU A 95 12.34 5.19 7.43
N SER A 96 12.23 6.17 8.33
CA SER A 96 12.93 7.46 8.19
C SER A 96 14.47 7.33 8.19
N PRO A 97 15.10 6.49 9.05
CA PRO A 97 16.55 6.26 8.97
C PRO A 97 17.01 5.63 7.66
N ALA A 98 16.11 4.93 6.96
CA ALA A 98 16.35 4.37 5.63
C ALA A 98 16.11 5.38 4.48
N GLY A 99 15.75 6.63 4.80
CA GLY A 99 15.57 7.72 3.83
C GLY A 99 14.16 7.84 3.26
N PHE A 100 13.18 7.11 3.79
CA PHE A 100 11.78 7.20 3.34
C PHE A 100 11.03 8.32 4.07
N LEU A 101 10.15 8.99 3.34
CA LEU A 101 9.41 10.13 3.88
C LEU A 101 8.24 9.66 4.75
N ASP A 102 8.10 10.29 5.91
CA ASP A 102 6.90 10.23 6.73
C ASP A 102 5.95 11.36 6.35
N ASP A 103 4.76 11.02 5.84
CA ASP A 103 3.66 11.96 5.64
C ASP A 103 2.33 11.20 5.64
N GLN A 104 1.89 10.77 6.83
CA GLN A 104 0.62 10.06 7.00
C GLN A 104 -0.60 10.85 6.49
N PRO A 105 -0.72 12.17 6.72
CA PRO A 105 -1.80 12.97 6.13
C PRO A 105 -1.82 12.92 4.60
N ALA A 106 -0.67 13.04 3.94
CA ALA A 106 -0.59 12.92 2.48
C ALA A 106 -0.96 11.52 1.99
N ALA A 107 -0.47 10.45 2.65
CA ALA A 107 -0.81 9.08 2.29
C ALA A 107 -2.34 8.85 2.32
N LEU A 108 -3.03 9.36 3.35
CA LEU A 108 -4.49 9.27 3.46
C LEU A 108 -5.21 10.13 2.41
N GLN A 109 -4.71 11.33 2.11
CA GLN A 109 -5.32 12.18 1.07
C GLN A 109 -5.20 11.56 -0.32
N VAL A 110 -4.05 10.95 -0.62
CA VAL A 110 -3.83 10.20 -1.87
C VAL A 110 -4.77 9.01 -1.97
N ALA A 111 -4.94 8.25 -0.87
CA ALA A 111 -5.91 7.17 -0.83
C ALA A 111 -7.34 7.69 -1.10
N ARG A 112 -7.76 8.78 -0.46
CA ARG A 112 -9.07 9.41 -0.71
C ARG A 112 -9.28 9.76 -2.17
N TRP A 113 -8.32 10.42 -2.79
CA TRP A 113 -8.39 10.75 -4.21
C TRP A 113 -8.47 9.50 -5.08
N ALA A 114 -7.59 8.51 -4.87
CA ALA A 114 -7.52 7.32 -5.70
C ALA A 114 -8.81 6.48 -5.62
N TYR A 115 -9.34 6.28 -4.41
CA TYR A 115 -10.58 5.52 -4.20
C TYR A 115 -11.84 6.30 -4.60
N GLY A 116 -11.85 7.63 -4.48
CA GLY A 116 -12.95 8.46 -4.99
C GLY A 116 -13.07 8.36 -6.51
N GLN A 117 -11.95 8.40 -7.23
CA GLN A 117 -11.94 8.18 -8.68
C GLN A 117 -12.39 6.75 -9.06
N ALA A 118 -12.00 5.76 -8.26
CA ALA A 118 -12.39 4.36 -8.50
C ALA A 118 -13.90 4.17 -8.30
N GLU A 119 -14.49 4.74 -7.25
CA GLU A 119 -15.92 4.71 -6.98
C GLU A 119 -16.72 5.41 -8.09
N ALA A 120 -16.32 6.62 -8.48
CA ALA A 120 -16.98 7.40 -9.53
C ALA A 120 -16.98 6.69 -10.90
N THR A 121 -16.05 5.78 -11.13
CA THR A 121 -15.91 5.02 -12.39
C THR A 121 -16.30 3.54 -12.26
N SER A 122 -16.73 3.10 -11.07
CA SER A 122 -16.96 1.68 -10.76
C SER A 122 -15.77 0.80 -11.17
N ALA A 123 -14.54 1.27 -10.95
CA ALA A 123 -13.32 0.59 -11.35
C ALA A 123 -13.16 -0.77 -10.64
N GLN A 124 -12.44 -1.70 -11.28
CA GLN A 124 -12.11 -2.99 -10.67
C GLN A 124 -11.11 -2.80 -9.52
N LEU A 125 -11.41 -3.40 -8.37
CA LEU A 125 -10.58 -3.48 -7.17
C LEU A 125 -10.13 -4.91 -6.94
N TRP A 126 -8.85 -5.09 -6.66
CA TRP A 126 -8.24 -6.38 -6.42
C TRP A 126 -8.58 -6.92 -5.03
N VAL A 127 -9.05 -8.17 -4.96
CA VAL A 127 -9.37 -8.85 -3.69
C VAL A 127 -8.30 -9.89 -3.37
N SER A 128 -8.00 -10.75 -4.32
CA SER A 128 -7.06 -11.86 -4.18
C SER A 128 -6.66 -12.37 -5.57
N LEU A 129 -5.85 -13.44 -5.61
CA LEU A 129 -5.35 -14.02 -6.85
C LEU A 129 -6.47 -14.22 -7.89
N LYS A 130 -6.37 -13.49 -9.01
CA LYS A 130 -7.32 -13.54 -10.14
C LYS A 130 -8.77 -13.22 -9.76
N TYR A 131 -9.00 -12.48 -8.68
CA TYR A 131 -10.33 -12.11 -8.22
C TYR A 131 -10.43 -10.62 -7.89
N SER A 132 -11.43 -9.97 -8.50
CA SER A 132 -11.70 -8.55 -8.36
C SER A 132 -13.20 -8.27 -8.18
N VAL A 133 -13.50 -7.10 -7.63
CA VAL A 133 -14.86 -6.57 -7.44
C VAL A 133 -14.94 -5.14 -7.96
N ASN A 134 -16.14 -4.64 -8.26
CA ASN A 134 -16.30 -3.22 -8.56
C ASN A 134 -16.11 -2.38 -7.29
N ALA A 135 -15.51 -1.20 -7.45
CA ALA A 135 -15.50 -0.19 -6.42
C ALA A 135 -16.92 0.22 -6.06
N ASP A 136 -17.14 0.39 -4.76
CA ASP A 136 -18.40 0.86 -4.19
C ASP A 136 -18.14 1.95 -3.14
N ARG A 137 -19.22 2.52 -2.64
CA ARG A 137 -19.18 3.61 -1.67
C ARG A 137 -18.43 3.27 -0.37
N ARG A 138 -18.29 1.99 -0.03
CA ARG A 138 -17.60 1.56 1.21
C ARG A 138 -16.14 2.01 1.23
N CYS A 139 -15.50 2.09 0.06
CA CYS A 139 -14.12 2.58 -0.06
C CYS A 139 -13.97 4.02 0.46
N VAL A 140 -14.92 4.89 0.10
CA VAL A 140 -14.89 6.30 0.52
C VAL A 140 -15.28 6.44 1.99
N GLU A 141 -16.25 5.65 2.45
CA GLU A 141 -16.67 5.62 3.87
C GLU A 141 -15.52 5.22 4.81
N ILE A 142 -14.71 4.22 4.45
CA ILE A 142 -13.54 3.80 5.23
C ILE A 142 -12.53 4.94 5.42
N LEU A 143 -12.43 5.85 4.44
CA LEU A 143 -11.49 6.94 4.43
C LEU A 143 -12.02 8.22 5.11
N GLY A 144 -13.18 8.12 5.76
CA GLY A 144 -13.84 9.21 6.49
C GLY A 144 -14.48 10.22 5.55
N GLY A 145 -15.36 9.73 4.67
CA GLY A 145 -16.05 10.50 3.62
C GLY A 145 -16.62 11.84 4.06
#